data_AF-A0A519GK75-F1
#
_entry.id   AF-A0A519GK75-F1
#
_cell.length_a   1.000
_cell.length_b   1.000
_cell.length_c   1.000
_cell.angle_alpha   90.00
_cell.angle_beta   90.00
_cell.angle_gamma   90.00
#
_symmetry.space_group_name_H-M   'P 1'
#
loop_
_entity.id
_entity.type
_entity.pdbx_description
1 polymer ?
#
loop_
_entity_poly.entity_id
_entity_poly.type
_entity_poly.pdbx_seq_one_letter_code
_entity_poly.pdbx_strand_id
1 'polypeptide(L)' 'VAYDVMREILREARQFTPREFRIVSSPQVIELFLDEESQHLAGLSDFIGKPISLQAEPAIGQGQYDIVLL' A
#
# COMPACT_ATOMS: atom_id res chain seq x y z
N VAL A 1 -4.80 -10.08 -0.91
CA VAL A 1 -3.71 -9.26 -0.32
C VAL A 1 -3.54 -7.93 -1.04
N ALA A 2 -3.04 -7.88 -2.29
CA ALA A 2 -2.82 -6.59 -2.97
C ALA A 2 -4.11 -5.74 -3.12
N TYR A 3 -5.20 -6.36 -3.59
CA TYR A 3 -6.51 -5.71 -3.66
C TYR A 3 -7.05 -5.28 -2.29
N ASP A 4 -6.78 -6.04 -1.22
CA ASP A 4 -7.24 -5.72 0.13
C ASP A 4 -6.52 -4.48 0.66
N VAL A 5 -5.20 -4.42 0.49
CA VAL A 5 -4.36 -3.26 0.80
C VAL A 5 -4.87 -2.01 0.07
N MET A 6 -5.11 -2.09 -1.25
CA MET A 6 -5.60 -0.95 -2.02
C MET A 6 -6.97 -0.47 -1.56
N ARG A 7 -7.89 -1.40 -1.26
CA ARG A 7 -9.22 -1.06 -0.71
C ARG A 7 -9.13 -0.42 0.66
N GLU A 8 -8.18 -0.86 1.49
CA GLU A 8 -7.95 -0.27 2.80
C GLU A 8 -7.37 1.13 2.70
N ILE A 9 -6.40 1.37 1.82
CA ILE A 9 -5.89 2.73 1.52
C ILE A 9 -7.03 3.65 1.08
N LEU A 10 -7.93 3.18 0.20
CA LEU A 10 -9.09 3.97 -0.23
C LEU A 10 -10.05 4.28 0.94
N ARG A 11 -10.22 3.35 1.88
CA ARG A 11 -11.04 3.57 3.07
C ARG A 11 -10.39 4.61 3.98
N GLU A 12 -9.11 4.45 4.27
CA GLU A 12 -8.33 5.34 5.13
C GLU A 12 -8.20 6.74 4.52
N ALA A 13 -7.96 6.88 3.22
CA ALA A 13 -7.88 8.17 2.52
C ALA A 13 -9.19 8.96 2.51
N ARG A 14 -10.34 8.30 2.73
CA ARG A 14 -11.64 8.98 2.90
C ARG A 14 -11.88 9.43 4.34
N GLN A 15 -11.26 8.76 5.31
CA GLN A 15 -11.44 9.02 6.74
C GLN A 15 -10.38 9.98 7.29
N PHE A 16 -9.17 9.93 6.73
CA PHE A 16 -8.00 10.66 7.16
C PHE A 16 -7.32 11.34 5.97
N THR A 17 -6.52 12.37 6.27
CA THR A 17 -5.74 13.10 5.25
C THR A 17 -4.26 13.10 5.60
N PRO A 18 -3.59 11.93 5.65
CA PRO A 18 -2.16 11.87 5.86
C PRO A 18 -1.42 12.58 4.72
N ARG A 19 -0.13 12.85 4.94
CA ARG A 19 0.79 13.33 3.92
C ARG A 19 1.24 12.17 3.03
N GLU A 20 1.40 10.97 3.59
CA GLU A 20 1.88 9.79 2.88
C GLU A 20 1.22 8.51 3.43
N PHE A 21 1.02 7.53 2.56
CA PHE A 21 0.67 6.17 2.96
C PHE A 21 1.89 5.26 2.79
N ARG A 22 2.20 4.43 3.76
CA ARG A 22 3.25 3.41 3.63
C ARG A 22 2.67 2.02 3.80
N ILE A 23 2.86 1.19 2.79
CA ILE A 23 2.52 -0.23 2.84
C ILE A 23 3.72 -0.98 3.38
N VAL A 24 3.55 -1.66 4.52
CA VAL A 24 4.56 -2.56 5.09
C VAL A 24 4.05 -3.98 4.93
N SER A 25 4.77 -4.82 4.17
CA SER A 25 4.38 -6.21 3.97
C SER A 25 5.58 -7.10 3.67
N SER A 26 5.35 -8.40 3.47
CA SER A 26 6.40 -9.34 3.12
C SER A 26 7.04 -8.97 1.76
N PRO A 27 8.32 -9.30 1.54
CA PRO A 27 9.03 -8.98 0.30
C PRO A 27 8.27 -9.42 -0.97
N GLN A 28 7.64 -10.59 -0.94
CA GLN A 28 6.84 -11.12 -2.05
C GLN A 28 5.67 -10.22 -2.43
N VAL A 29 4.98 -9.63 -1.44
CA VAL A 29 3.86 -8.71 -1.69
C VAL A 29 4.37 -7.36 -2.18
N ILE A 30 5.52 -6.89 -1.68
CA ILE A 30 6.15 -5.67 -2.16
C ILE A 30 6.62 -5.81 -3.62
N GLU A 31 7.23 -6.94 -3.98
CA GLU A 31 7.58 -7.24 -5.37
C GLU A 31 6.35 -7.26 -6.27
N LEU A 32 5.23 -7.87 -5.82
CA LEU A 32 3.97 -7.84 -6.55
C LEU A 32 3.48 -6.41 -6.82
N PHE A 33 3.63 -5.50 -5.86
CA PHE A 33 3.30 -4.08 -6.02
C PHE A 33 4.27 -3.31 -6.92
N LEU A 34 5.54 -3.72 -6.97
CA LEU A 34 6.56 -3.10 -7.81
C LEU A 34 6.49 -3.55 -9.28
N ASP A 35 6.06 -4.79 -9.53
CA ASP A 35 5.93 -5.35 -10.87
C ASP A 35 4.47 -5.33 -11.35
N GLU A 36 3.69 -6.35 -10.98
CA GLU A 36 2.37 -6.64 -11.56
C GLU A 36 1.33 -5.54 -11.26
N GLU A 37 1.31 -5.06 -10.02
CA GLU A 37 0.30 -4.10 -9.54
C GLU A 37 0.79 -2.65 -9.55
N SER A 38 1.96 -2.39 -10.15
CA SER A 38 2.61 -1.06 -10.18
C SER A 38 1.72 0.02 -10.79
N GLN A 39 1.04 -0.28 -11.91
CA GLN A 39 0.14 0.65 -12.57
C GLN A 39 -1.10 0.96 -11.73
N HIS A 40 -1.68 -0.05 -11.08
CA HIS A 40 -2.85 0.13 -10.21
C HIS A 40 -2.48 0.95 -8.98
N LEU A 41 -1.30 0.71 -8.38
CA LEU A 41 -0.81 1.48 -7.25
C LEU A 41 -0.54 2.94 -7.62
N ALA A 42 0.08 3.20 -8.77
CA ALA A 42 0.29 4.56 -9.28
C ALA A 42 -1.04 5.28 -9.50
N GLY A 43 -1.99 4.64 -10.18
CA GLY A 43 -3.33 5.21 -10.38
C GLY A 43 -4.07 5.48 -9.07
N LEU A 44 -3.89 4.63 -8.06
CA LEU A 44 -4.43 4.87 -6.72
C LEU A 44 -3.77 6.07 -6.05
N SER A 45 -2.45 6.19 -6.11
CA SER A 45 -1.69 7.32 -5.57
C SER A 45 -2.12 8.65 -6.19
N ASP A 46 -2.30 8.68 -7.52
CA ASP A 46 -2.81 9.84 -8.25
C ASP A 46 -4.26 10.16 -7.86
N PHE A 47 -5.11 9.14 -7.72
CA PHE A 47 -6.52 9.30 -7.36
C PHE A 47 -6.70 9.90 -5.95
N ILE A 48 -5.93 9.42 -4.97
CA ILE A 48 -5.98 9.97 -3.60
C ILE A 48 -5.15 11.26 -3.47
N GLY A 49 -4.31 11.57 -4.45
CA GLY A 49 -3.42 12.75 -4.45
C GLY A 49 -2.34 12.70 -3.38
N LYS A 50 -1.93 11.49 -2.95
CA LYS A 50 -0.94 11.27 -1.89
C LYS A 50 0.08 10.23 -2.32
N PRO A 51 1.37 10.43 -2.03
CA PRO A 51 2.38 9.41 -2.30
C PRO A 51 2.10 8.15 -1.50
N ILE A 52 2.32 7.00 -2.14
CA ILE A 52 2.29 5.69 -1.51
C ILE A 52 3.71 5.10 -1.57
N SER A 53 4.29 4.80 -0.41
CA SER A 53 5.59 4.14 -0.31
C SER A 53 5.45 2.67 0.07
N LEU A 54 6.46 1.88 -0.31
CA LEU A 54 6.51 0.44 -0.09
C LEU A 54 7.69 0.10 0.82
N GLN A 55 7.46 -0.71 1.85
CA GLN A 55 8.49 -1.21 2.75
C GLN A 55 8.37 -2.72 2.90
N ALA A 56 9.42 -3.43 2.52
CA ALA A 56 9.52 -4.88 2.71
C ALA A 56 10.00 -5.18 4.14
N GLU A 57 9.23 -5.98 4.87
CA GLU A 57 9.55 -6.43 6.21
C GLU A 57 9.52 -7.97 6.24
N PRO A 58 10.67 -8.66 6.29
CA PRO A 58 10.73 -10.12 6.28
C PRO A 58 10.06 -10.78 7.50
N ALA A 59 9.93 -10.04 8.61
CA ALA A 59 9.27 -10.53 9.81
C ALA A 59 7.73 -10.58 9.69
N ILE A 60 7.14 -9.97 8.65
CA ILE A 60 5.70 -10.03 8.39
C ILE A 60 5.33 -11.40 7.77
N GLY A 61 4.33 -12.04 8.36
CA GLY A 61 3.82 -13.33 7.90
C GLY A 61 3.17 -13.26 6.52
N GLN A 62 3.08 -14.41 5.84
CA GLN A 62 2.40 -14.50 4.55
C GLN A 62 0.95 -14.02 4.66
N GLY A 63 0.57 -13.06 3.81
CA GLY A 63 -0.79 -12.49 3.80
C GLY A 63 -1.06 -11.43 4.87
N GLN A 64 -0.08 -11.09 5.71
CA GLN A 64 -0.15 -9.95 6.62
C GLN A 64 0.40 -8.69 5.94
N TYR A 65 -0.16 -7.55 6.29
CA TYR A 65 0.28 -6.24 5.86
C TYR A 65 -0.12 -5.21 6.91
N ASP A 66 0.55 -4.07 6.89
CA ASP A 66 0.18 -2.90 7.68
C ASP A 66 0.23 -1.64 6.79
N ILE A 67 -0.64 -0.68 7.08
CA ILE A 67 -0.70 0.61 6.38
C ILE A 67 -0.45 1.71 7.39
N VAL A 68 0.72 2.32 7.29
CA VAL A 68 1.12 3.43 8.15
C VAL A 68 0.68 4.74 7.51
N LEU A 69 -0.09 5.53 8.25
CA LEU A 69 -0.50 6.89 7.88
C LEU A 69 0.56 7.88 8.43
N LEU A 70 1.24 8.61 7.54
CA LEU A 70 2.30 9.57 7.88
C LEU A 70 1.88 11.03 7.65
#